data_AF-A0A947K7V6-F1
#
_entry.id   AF-A0A947K7V6-F1
#
_cell.length_a   1.000
_cell.length_b   1.000
_cell.length_c   1.000
_cell.angle_alpha   90.00
_cell.angle_beta   90.00
_cell.angle_gamma   90.00
#
_symmetry.space_group_name_H-M   'P 1'
#
loop_
_entity.id
_entity.type
_entity.pdbx_description
1 polymer ?
#
loop_
_entity_poly.entity_id
_entity_poly.type
_entity_poly.pdbx_seq_one_letter_code
_entity_poly.pdbx_strand_id
1 'polypeptide(L)'
;MNETEQIFTHIFAFGLGYAIAFSVKNVGRIYKEWGLLISGLLFPSIAIGLILAAAMIADKKSLILSSVFGAGFLIRMLKSRS
;
A
#
# COMPACT_ATOMS: atom_id res chain seq x y z
N MET A 1 -3.07 -10.66 -21.23
CA MET A 1 -2.76 -9.32 -20.70
C MET A 1 -1.86 -8.67 -21.72
N ASN A 2 -2.24 -7.50 -22.22
CA ASN A 2 -1.42 -6.76 -23.17
C ASN A 2 -0.19 -6.16 -22.43
N GLU A 3 0.94 -5.92 -23.09
CA GLU A 3 2.16 -5.40 -22.42
C GLU A 3 1.88 -4.13 -21.60
N THR A 4 1.04 -3.24 -22.13
CA THR A 4 0.57 -2.03 -21.47
C THR A 4 -0.15 -2.32 -20.15
N GLU A 5 -1.07 -3.28 -20.12
CA GLU A 5 -1.80 -3.66 -18.91
C GLU A 5 -0.86 -4.21 -17.84
N GLN A 6 0.17 -4.93 -18.27
CA GLN A 6 1.18 -5.49 -17.39
C GLN A 6 1.99 -4.38 -16.73
N ILE A 7 2.44 -3.38 -17.48
CA ILE A 7 3.17 -2.22 -16.92
C ILE A 7 2.30 -1.45 -15.92
N PHE A 8 1.04 -1.14 -16.25
CA PHE A 8 0.13 -0.47 -15.33
C PHE A 8 -0.12 -1.27 -14.06
N THR A 9 -0.22 -2.59 -14.17
CA THR A 9 -0.37 -3.46 -12.99
C THR A 9 0.85 -3.38 -12.07
N HIS A 10 2.08 -3.32 -12.62
CA HIS A 10 3.29 -3.17 -11.81
C HIS A 10 3.36 -1.79 -11.14
N ILE A 11 3.06 -0.71 -11.87
CA ILE A 11 3.00 0.66 -11.31
C ILE A 11 1.97 0.73 -10.19
N PHE A 12 0.79 0.15 -10.41
CA PHE A 12 -0.26 0.09 -9.41
C PHE A 12 0.18 -0.69 -8.18
N ALA A 13 0.77 -1.89 -8.36
CA ALA A 13 1.30 -2.69 -7.26
C ALA A 13 2.36 -1.93 -6.44
N PHE A 14 3.28 -1.24 -7.11
CA PHE A 14 4.29 -0.41 -6.45
C PHE A 14 3.66 0.74 -5.65
N GLY A 15 2.80 1.53 -6.31
CA GLY A 15 2.15 2.69 -5.71
C GLY A 15 1.27 2.30 -4.53
N LEU A 16 0.61 1.14 -4.63
CA LEU A 16 -0.20 0.61 -3.56
C LEU A 16 0.67 0.20 -2.38
N GLY A 17 1.74 -0.57 -2.59
CA GLY A 17 2.77 -0.88 -1.59
C GLY A 17 3.29 0.37 -0.86
N TYR A 18 3.61 1.42 -1.62
CA TYR A 18 4.08 2.71 -1.11
C TYR A 18 3.01 3.43 -0.27
N ALA A 19 1.76 3.47 -0.72
CA ALA A 19 0.65 4.09 0.01
C ALA A 19 0.38 3.38 1.34
N ILE A 20 0.47 2.04 1.37
CA ILE A 20 0.38 1.24 2.60
C ILE A 20 1.38 1.72 3.62
N ALA A 21 2.66 1.71 3.22
CA ALA A 21 3.76 2.05 4.09
C ALA A 21 3.66 3.51 4.57
N PHE A 22 3.14 4.41 3.73
CA PHE A 22 2.85 5.78 4.14
C PHE A 22 1.81 5.80 5.26
N SER A 23 0.68 5.11 5.09
CA SER A 23 -0.41 5.08 6.08
C SER A 23 0.05 4.47 7.40
N VAL A 24 0.72 3.31 7.35
CA VAL A 24 1.28 2.63 8.54
C VAL A 24 2.28 3.54 9.24
N LYS A 25 3.20 4.16 8.51
CA LYS A 25 4.22 5.06 9.07
C LYS A 25 3.63 6.33 9.66
N ASN A 26 2.43 6.76 9.27
CA ASN A 26 1.80 7.99 9.75
C ASN A 26 0.62 7.75 10.71
N VAL A 27 0.30 6.50 11.08
CA VAL A 27 -0.87 6.18 11.93
C VAL A 27 -0.92 6.99 13.21
N GLY A 28 0.20 7.08 13.95
CA GLY A 28 0.24 7.82 15.22
C GLY A 28 0.05 9.34 15.03
N ARG A 29 0.51 9.91 13.91
CA ARG A 29 0.32 11.32 13.59
C ARG A 29 -1.14 11.60 13.20
N ILE A 30 -1.70 10.77 12.33
CA ILE A 30 -3.10 10.86 11.89
C ILE A 30 -4.03 10.72 13.10
N TYR A 31 -3.75 9.77 13.99
CA TYR A 31 -4.47 9.58 15.24
C TYR A 31 -4.41 10.82 16.14
N LYS A 32 -3.24 11.45 16.26
CA LYS A 32 -3.03 12.65 17.08
C LYS A 32 -3.68 13.92 16.49
N GLU A 33 -3.66 14.08 15.16
CA GLU A 33 -4.19 15.26 14.46
C GLU A 33 -5.71 15.20 14.25
N TRP A 34 -6.25 14.02 13.92
CA TRP A 34 -7.66 13.87 13.50
C TRP A 34 -8.55 13.21 14.56
N GLY A 35 -7.96 12.74 15.66
CA GLY A 35 -8.67 12.10 16.75
C GLY A 35 -9.14 10.66 16.45
N LEU A 36 -9.69 10.03 17.48
CA LEU A 36 -10.01 8.60 17.53
C LEU A 36 -11.12 8.20 16.54
N LEU A 37 -12.11 9.07 16.31
CA LEU A 37 -13.24 8.80 15.43
C LEU A 37 -12.85 8.77 13.95
N ILE A 38 -12.09 9.77 13.49
CA ILE A 38 -11.66 9.85 12.09
C ILE A 38 -10.63 8.77 11.80
N SER A 39 -9.66 8.58 12.69
CA SER A 39 -8.68 7.50 12.56
C SER A 39 -9.33 6.12 12.62
N GLY A 40 -10.32 5.90 13.50
CA GLY A 40 -11.05 4.66 13.63
C GLY A 40 -11.92 4.29 12.42
N LEU A 41 -12.31 5.24 11.56
CA LEU A 41 -13.09 4.98 10.35
C LEU A 41 -12.21 4.88 9.09
N LEU A 42 -11.17 5.72 9.01
CA LEU A 42 -10.21 5.71 7.90
C LEU A 42 -9.28 4.51 7.95
N PHE A 43 -8.76 4.13 9.12
CA PHE A 43 -7.81 3.02 9.21
C PHE A 43 -8.37 1.68 8.75
N PRO A 44 -9.58 1.26 9.17
CA PRO A 44 -10.17 0.02 8.68
C PRO A 44 -10.42 0.06 7.19
N SER A 45 -10.90 1.19 6.65
CA SER A 45 -11.15 1.35 5.22
C SER A 45 -9.87 1.23 4.40
N ILE A 46 -8.78 1.85 4.89
CA ILE A 46 -7.45 1.69 4.33
C ILE A 46 -7.04 0.22 4.46
N ALA A 47 -7.02 -0.37 5.66
CA ALA A 47 -6.64 -1.77 5.91
C ALA A 47 -7.39 -2.79 5.03
N ILE A 48 -8.69 -2.62 4.83
CA ILE A 48 -9.49 -3.47 3.93
C ILE A 48 -9.02 -3.31 2.49
N GLY A 49 -8.84 -2.08 2.02
CA GLY A 49 -8.28 -1.82 0.69
C GLY A 49 -6.88 -2.43 0.50
N LEU A 50 -6.06 -2.42 1.55
CA LEU A 50 -4.72 -3.03 1.58
C LEU A 50 -4.80 -4.55 1.47
N ILE A 51 -5.67 -5.19 2.24
CA ILE A 51 -5.84 -6.65 2.23
C ILE A 51 -6.41 -7.11 0.88
N LEU A 52 -7.40 -6.41 0.35
CA LEU A 52 -7.99 -6.72 -0.96
C LEU A 52 -6.96 -6.59 -2.08
N ALA A 53 -6.20 -5.51 -2.10
CA ALA A 53 -5.17 -5.32 -3.13
C ALA A 53 -4.02 -6.33 -3.00
N ALA A 54 -3.60 -6.67 -1.78
CA ALA A 54 -2.62 -7.72 -1.54
C ALA A 54 -3.15 -9.09 -1.99
N ALA A 55 -4.41 -9.41 -1.72
CA ALA A 55 -5.06 -10.64 -2.19
C ALA A 55 -5.11 -10.71 -3.72
N MET A 56 -5.49 -9.61 -4.39
CA MET A 56 -5.49 -9.53 -5.86
C MET A 56 -4.09 -9.72 -6.47
N ILE A 57 -3.04 -9.23 -5.79
CA ILE A 57 -1.64 -9.44 -6.22
C ILE A 57 -1.20 -10.87 -5.95
N ALA A 58 -1.56 -11.46 -4.81
CA ALA A 58 -1.25 -12.84 -4.46
C ALA A 58 -1.90 -13.85 -5.43
N ASP A 59 -3.14 -13.59 -5.84
CA ASP A 59 -3.88 -14.44 -6.79
C ASP A 59 -3.25 -14.46 -8.18
N LYS A 60 -2.48 -13.42 -8.56
CA LYS A 60 -1.75 -13.37 -9.84
C LYS A 60 -0.58 -14.35 -9.91
N LYS A 61 -0.19 -14.99 -8.79
CA LYS A 61 0.95 -15.95 -8.67
C LYS A 61 2.27 -15.45 -9.28
N SER A 62 2.43 -14.13 -9.44
CA SER A 62 3.60 -13.53 -10.05
C SER A 62 4.54 -13.02 -8.96
N LEU A 63 5.70 -13.67 -8.86
CA LEU A 63 6.78 -13.25 -7.96
C LEU A 63 7.23 -11.81 -8.27
N ILE A 64 7.24 -11.42 -9.55
CA ILE A 64 7.64 -10.08 -9.98
C ILE A 64 6.66 -9.03 -9.42
N LEU A 65 5.36 -9.27 -9.55
CA LEU A 65 4.33 -8.35 -9.07
C LEU A 65 4.40 -8.17 -7.54
N SER A 66 4.61 -9.28 -6.82
CA SER A 66 4.79 -9.29 -5.37
C SER A 66 6.06 -8.56 -4.93
N SER A 67 7.14 -8.72 -5.70
CA SER A 67 8.42 -8.03 -5.44
C SER A 67 8.30 -6.53 -5.67
N VAL A 68 7.60 -6.11 -6.73
CA VAL A 68 7.36 -4.68 -7.02
C VAL A 68 6.47 -4.03 -5.95
N PHE A 69 5.44 -4.72 -5.49
CA PHE A 69 4.65 -4.28 -4.33
C PHE A 69 5.51 -4.14 -3.06
N GLY A 70 6.30 -5.18 -2.74
CA GLY A 70 7.20 -5.18 -1.59
C GLY A 70 8.26 -4.08 -1.66
N ALA A 71 8.80 -3.81 -2.85
CA ALA A 71 9.74 -2.72 -3.08
C ALA A 71 9.11 -1.35 -2.78
N GLY A 72 7.89 -1.09 -3.26
CA GLY A 72 7.16 0.14 -2.96
C GLY A 72 6.95 0.34 -1.45
N PHE A 73 6.54 -0.73 -0.76
CA PHE A 73 6.38 -0.75 0.69
C PHE A 73 7.69 -0.44 1.43
N LEU A 74 8.76 -1.18 1.12
CA LEU A 74 10.06 -1.05 1.78
C LEU A 74 10.69 0.32 1.53
N ILE A 75 10.66 0.83 0.29
CA ILE A 75 11.18 2.17 -0.04
C ILE A 75 10.54 3.23 0.84
N ARG A 76 9.21 3.20 0.99
CA ARG A 76 8.53 4.19 1.82
C ARG A 76 8.82 4.02 3.31
N MET A 77 8.91 2.78 3.79
CA MET A 77 9.28 2.49 5.17
C MET A 77 10.69 3.00 5.50
N LEU A 78 11.65 2.75 4.61
CA LEU A 78 13.06 3.13 4.76
C LEU A 78 13.31 4.63 4.53
N LYS A 79 12.49 5.29 3.69
CA LYS A 79 12.60 6.75 3.46
C LYS A 79 12.41 7.49 4.77
N SER A 80 13.48 8.12 5.29
CA SER A 80 13.47 8.85 6.55
C SER A 80 12.33 9.88 6.59
N ARG A 81 11.77 10.11 7.78
CA ARG A 81 10.75 11.16 8.00
C ARG A 81 11.49 12.50 7.95
N SER A 82 11.71 13.03 6.75
CA SER A 82 12.06 14.44 6.56
C SER A 82 10.80 15.30 6.62
#